data_AF-A0A1B6I0I2-F1
#
_entry.id   AF-A0A1B6I0I2-F1
#
_cell.length_a   1.000
_cell.length_b   1.000
_cell.length_c   1.000
_cell.angle_alpha   90.00
_cell.angle_beta   90.00
_cell.angle_gamma   90.00
#
_symmetry.space_group_name_H-M   'P 1'
#
loop_
_entity.id
_entity.type
_entity.pdbx_description
1 polymer ?
#
loop_
_entity_poly.entity_id
_entity_poly.type
_entity_poly.pdbx_seq_one_letter_code
_entity_poly.pdbx_strand_id
1 'polypeptide(L)'
;MDRTGPSSVLSQYCMTVGFFCVILYMYGFFPIKASTNIFSSRTDLPTNLHDLKFHTENLYNGSVSKTVLMVIDGIRLDFVTKDNMPYTTGKLEGKEGCHLTARVSAPTVTLPRIKAIVTGTVSSYIDVMLNFGTKELTGDNIIRQAVQTKRVLFYGDDTWIKLLPHHFIRSEGTSSFFV
;
A
#
# COMPACT_ATOMS: atom_id res chain seq x y z
N MET A 1 -42.24 -26.33 -35.23
CA MET A 1 -43.38 -25.91 -34.39
C MET A 1 -42.87 -26.01 -32.95
N ASP A 2 -42.23 -24.92 -32.49
CA ASP A 2 -41.39 -24.92 -31.30
C ASP A 2 -42.19 -25.09 -30.02
N ARG A 3 -41.88 -26.16 -29.27
CA ARG A 3 -42.36 -26.35 -27.90
C ARG A 3 -41.35 -25.76 -26.93
N THR A 4 -41.21 -24.43 -26.90
CA THR A 4 -40.64 -23.74 -25.74
C THR A 4 -41.71 -23.70 -24.66
N GLY A 5 -41.73 -24.70 -23.78
CA GLY A 5 -42.67 -24.75 -22.65
C GLY A 5 -42.45 -23.57 -21.68
N PRO A 6 -43.45 -23.21 -20.87
CA PRO A 6 -43.37 -22.08 -19.93
C PRO A 6 -42.19 -22.17 -18.95
N SER A 7 -41.69 -23.39 -18.67
CA SER A 7 -40.49 -23.64 -17.88
C SER A 7 -39.18 -23.15 -18.54
N SER A 8 -39.10 -23.20 -19.88
CA SER A 8 -37.91 -22.73 -20.63
C SER A 8 -37.77 -21.21 -20.61
N VAL A 9 -38.89 -20.50 -20.68
CA VAL A 9 -38.93 -19.02 -20.59
C VAL A 9 -38.56 -18.56 -19.18
N LEU A 10 -39.08 -19.24 -18.15
CA LEU A 10 -38.74 -18.95 -16.76
C LEU A 10 -37.24 -19.19 -16.48
N SER A 11 -36.69 -20.29 -16.99
CA SER A 11 -35.25 -20.60 -16.86
C SER A 11 -34.38 -19.52 -17.51
N GLN A 12 -34.74 -19.08 -18.72
CA GLN A 12 -34.03 -18.01 -19.41
C GLN A 12 -34.10 -16.68 -18.64
N TYR A 13 -35.27 -16.34 -18.11
CA TYR A 13 -35.44 -15.15 -17.27
C TYR A 13 -34.57 -15.21 -16.01
N CYS A 14 -34.60 -16.33 -15.28
CA CYS A 14 -33.75 -16.51 -14.09
C CYS A 14 -32.25 -16.41 -14.41
N MET A 15 -31.80 -16.94 -15.55
CA MET A 15 -30.39 -16.81 -15.97
C MET A 15 -30.03 -15.35 -16.27
N THR A 16 -30.89 -14.60 -16.96
CA THR A 16 -30.64 -13.18 -17.27
C THR A 16 -30.62 -12.30 -16.03
N VAL A 17 -31.56 -12.50 -15.09
CA VAL A 17 -31.61 -11.77 -13.82
C VAL A 17 -30.41 -12.14 -12.95
N GLY A 18 -30.07 -13.44 -12.87
CA GLY A 18 -28.89 -13.90 -12.15
C GLY A 18 -27.61 -13.27 -12.67
N PHE A 19 -27.44 -13.23 -13.99
CA PHE A 19 -26.28 -12.57 -14.62
C PHE A 19 -26.23 -11.07 -14.30
N PHE A 20 -27.36 -10.36 -14.36
CA PHE A 20 -27.44 -8.95 -14.01
C PHE A 20 -27.13 -8.68 -12.53
N CYS A 21 -27.64 -9.52 -11.62
CA CYS A 21 -27.33 -9.46 -10.19
C CYS A 21 -25.84 -9.67 -9.91
N VAL A 22 -25.21 -10.62 -10.62
CA VAL A 22 -23.76 -10.85 -10.52
C VAL A 22 -23.01 -9.60 -10.96
N ILE A 23 -23.38 -8.96 -12.07
CA ILE A 23 -22.76 -7.72 -12.53
C ILE A 23 -22.90 -6.60 -11.49
N LEU A 24 -24.11 -6.39 -10.94
CA LEU A 24 -24.34 -5.39 -9.90
C LEU A 24 -23.53 -5.66 -8.64
N TYR A 25 -23.45 -6.94 -8.21
CA TYR A 25 -22.62 -7.36 -7.09
C TYR A 25 -21.15 -7.06 -7.37
N MET A 26 -20.64 -7.42 -8.56
CA MET A 26 -19.26 -7.14 -8.94
C MET A 26 -18.97 -5.63 -8.94
N TYR A 27 -19.90 -4.80 -9.43
CA TYR A 27 -19.72 -3.34 -9.45
C TYR A 27 -19.73 -2.72 -8.04
N GLY A 28 -20.56 -3.22 -7.13
CA GLY A 28 -20.68 -2.70 -5.76
C GLY A 28 -19.65 -3.25 -4.77
N PHE A 29 -19.32 -4.54 -4.88
CA PHE A 29 -18.39 -5.22 -3.97
C PHE A 29 -16.94 -4.80 -4.21
N PHE A 30 -16.61 -4.46 -5.45
CA PHE A 30 -15.26 -4.12 -5.86
C PHE A 30 -15.12 -2.62 -6.17
N PRO A 31 -14.76 -1.79 -5.17
CA PRO A 31 -14.52 -0.37 -5.40
C PRO A 31 -13.31 -0.20 -6.32
N ILE A 32 -13.56 0.21 -7.57
CA ILE A 32 -12.52 0.60 -8.50
C ILE A 32 -12.07 2.00 -8.11
N LYS A 33 -10.94 2.08 -7.41
CA LYS A 33 -10.29 3.38 -7.16
C LYS A 33 -9.68 3.85 -8.47
N ALA A 34 -10.24 4.90 -9.05
CA ALA A 34 -9.56 5.59 -10.15
C ALA A 34 -8.24 6.15 -9.61
N SER A 35 -7.11 5.79 -10.25
CA SER A 35 -5.84 6.45 -10.00
C SER A 35 -5.98 7.90 -10.45
N THR A 36 -6.25 8.81 -9.52
CA THR A 36 -6.20 10.23 -9.82
C THR A 36 -4.76 10.61 -10.10
N ASN A 37 -4.47 11.21 -11.26
CA ASN A 37 -3.14 11.76 -11.60
C ASN A 37 -2.87 13.07 -10.84
N ILE A 38 -3.29 13.12 -9.57
CA ILE A 38 -3.12 14.27 -8.68
C ILE A 38 -1.92 13.94 -7.79
N PHE A 39 -0.96 14.85 -7.75
CA PHE A 39 0.24 14.73 -6.95
C PHE A 39 0.26 15.83 -5.91
N SER A 40 0.65 15.48 -4.69
CA SER A 40 0.76 16.43 -3.60
C SER A 40 1.91 17.41 -3.87
N SER A 41 1.68 18.67 -3.50
CA SER A 41 2.62 19.78 -3.55
C SER A 41 2.84 20.35 -2.15
N ARG A 42 3.89 21.17 -1.97
CA ARG A 42 4.10 21.92 -0.72
C ARG A 42 2.96 22.88 -0.38
N THR A 43 2.16 23.29 -1.37
CA THR A 43 0.96 24.11 -1.16
C THR A 43 -0.16 23.35 -0.45
N ASP A 44 -0.12 22.02 -0.48
CA ASP A 44 -1.18 21.17 0.07
C ASP A 44 -0.92 20.79 1.54
N LEU A 45 0.12 21.37 2.15
CA LEU A 45 0.46 21.13 3.54
C LEU A 45 -0.67 21.63 4.46
N PRO A 46 -1.15 20.79 5.40
CA PRO A 46 -2.23 21.18 6.28
C PRO A 46 -1.77 22.30 7.22
N THR A 47 -2.44 23.43 7.16
CA THR A 47 -2.15 24.59 8.01
C THR A 47 -2.89 24.55 9.34
N ASN A 48 -3.91 23.69 9.46
CA ASN A 48 -4.71 23.56 10.66
C ASN A 48 -5.06 22.09 10.94
N LEU A 49 -5.10 21.71 12.22
CA LEU A 49 -5.66 20.44 12.68
C LEU A 49 -6.64 20.74 13.82
N HIS A 50 -7.94 20.61 13.54
CA HIS A 50 -9.00 21.06 14.45
C HIS A 50 -8.78 22.54 14.84
N ASP A 51 -8.63 22.83 16.14
CA ASP A 51 -8.44 24.18 16.67
C ASP A 51 -6.96 24.64 16.68
N LEU A 52 -6.03 23.79 16.26
CA LEU A 52 -4.61 24.10 16.23
C LEU A 52 -4.21 24.67 14.87
N LYS A 53 -3.79 25.93 14.84
CA LYS A 53 -3.15 26.54 13.66
C LYS A 53 -1.64 26.32 13.70
N PHE A 54 -1.08 25.82 12.60
CA PHE A 54 0.34 25.58 12.46
C PHE A 54 1.02 26.69 11.67
N HIS A 55 2.17 27.14 12.16
CA HIS A 55 3.09 27.95 11.37
C HIS A 55 3.90 27.01 10.47
N THR A 56 3.47 26.89 9.22
CA THR A 56 4.03 25.99 8.19
C THR A 56 5.54 26.14 8.01
N GLU A 57 6.08 27.34 8.19
CA GLU A 57 7.51 27.64 7.96
C GLU A 57 8.44 26.97 8.97
N ASN A 58 7.98 26.79 10.22
CA ASN A 58 8.79 26.18 11.28
C ASN A 58 8.51 24.69 11.46
N LEU A 59 7.28 24.24 11.19
CA LEU A 59 6.85 22.87 11.47
C LEU A 59 7.39 21.87 10.44
N TYR A 60 7.43 22.27 9.16
CA TYR A 60 7.84 21.39 8.06
C TYR A 60 9.31 21.54 7.67
N ASN A 61 10.11 22.16 8.54
CA ASN A 61 11.55 22.18 8.36
C ASN A 61 12.17 20.84 8.80
N GLY A 62 13.06 20.29 8.01
CA GLY A 62 13.65 18.99 8.26
C GLY A 62 14.58 19.03 9.47
N SER A 63 14.17 18.45 10.59
CA SER A 63 15.03 18.26 11.77
C SER A 63 16.09 17.17 11.58
N VAL A 64 15.87 16.27 10.62
CA VAL A 64 16.72 15.10 10.37
C VAL A 64 17.37 15.19 8.98
N SER A 65 18.69 15.00 8.95
CA SER A 65 19.49 15.03 7.72
C SER A 65 19.48 13.70 6.97
N LYS A 66 19.45 12.57 7.70
CA LYS A 66 19.48 11.20 7.15
C LYS A 66 18.51 10.31 7.90
N THR A 67 17.75 9.51 7.16
CA THR A 67 16.74 8.59 7.69
C THR A 67 16.87 7.25 6.98
N VAL A 68 16.72 6.16 7.73
CA VAL A 68 16.64 4.80 7.20
C VAL A 68 15.24 4.26 7.47
N LEU A 69 14.51 3.93 6.43
CA LEU A 69 13.24 3.20 6.51
C LEU A 69 13.55 1.72 6.28
N MET A 70 13.40 0.90 7.32
CA MET A 70 13.59 -0.54 7.24
C MET A 70 12.22 -1.23 7.22
N VAL A 71 11.96 -2.02 6.19
CA VAL A 71 10.76 -2.84 6.07
C VAL A 71 11.19 -4.29 6.08
N ILE A 72 10.65 -5.08 7.01
CA ILE A 72 10.96 -6.49 7.18
C ILE A 72 9.72 -7.29 6.80
N ASP A 73 9.86 -8.20 5.83
CA ASP A 73 8.76 -9.09 5.44
C ASP A 73 8.55 -10.18 6.49
N GLY A 74 7.28 -10.53 6.75
CA GLY A 74 6.92 -11.64 7.62
C GLY A 74 7.19 -11.46 9.12
N ILE A 75 7.65 -10.30 9.59
CA ILE A 75 7.88 -10.09 11.03
C ILE A 75 6.54 -9.97 11.79
N ARG A 76 6.28 -10.90 12.69
CA ARG A 76 5.14 -10.82 13.61
C ARG A 76 5.57 -10.13 14.91
N LEU A 77 4.61 -9.47 15.57
CA LEU A 77 4.87 -8.74 16.80
C LEU A 77 5.44 -9.61 17.93
N ASP A 78 5.01 -10.87 18.02
CA ASP A 78 5.46 -11.82 19.03
C ASP A 78 6.90 -12.35 18.80
N PHE A 79 7.56 -11.96 17.71
CA PHE A 79 8.98 -12.22 17.51
C PHE A 79 9.87 -11.20 18.23
N VAL A 80 9.34 -10.02 18.58
CA VAL A 80 10.12 -8.95 19.23
C VAL A 80 10.15 -9.19 20.75
N THR A 81 10.83 -10.26 21.15
CA THR A 81 11.02 -10.66 22.56
C THR A 81 12.49 -10.55 22.97
N LYS A 82 12.78 -10.56 24.27
CA LYS A 82 14.17 -10.54 24.78
C LYS A 82 15.00 -11.72 24.28
N ASP A 83 14.37 -12.87 24.08
CA ASP A 83 15.06 -14.09 23.65
C ASP A 83 15.40 -14.06 22.16
N ASN A 84 14.50 -13.55 21.32
CA ASN A 84 14.67 -13.54 19.86
C ASN A 84 15.37 -12.27 19.35
N MET A 85 15.12 -11.12 19.97
CA MET A 85 15.61 -9.80 19.56
C MET A 85 16.13 -8.97 20.75
N PRO A 86 17.14 -9.45 21.49
CA PRO A 86 17.62 -8.82 22.73
C PRO A 86 18.07 -7.36 22.54
N TYR A 87 18.70 -7.04 21.40
CA TYR A 87 19.14 -5.68 21.09
C TYR A 87 17.97 -4.72 20.94
N THR A 88 16.97 -5.08 20.12
CA THR A 88 15.79 -4.26 19.87
C THR A 88 14.98 -4.08 21.15
N THR A 89 14.73 -5.16 21.89
CA THR A 89 13.99 -5.08 23.16
C THR A 89 14.74 -4.26 24.20
N GLY A 90 16.07 -4.38 24.30
CA GLY A 90 16.89 -3.56 25.20
C GLY A 90 16.80 -2.06 24.88
N LYS A 91 16.77 -1.68 23.61
CA LYS A 91 16.60 -0.27 23.19
C LYS A 91 15.20 0.27 23.49
N LEU A 92 14.17 -0.56 23.32
CA LEU A 92 12.80 -0.21 23.69
C LEU A 92 12.65 -0.01 25.20
N GLU A 93 13.23 -0.91 26.01
CA GLU A 93 13.22 -0.79 27.48
C GLU A 93 14.01 0.41 27.98
N GLY A 94 15.13 0.74 27.31
CA GLY A 94 15.95 1.92 27.58
C GLY A 94 15.31 3.26 27.18
N LYS A 95 14.06 3.27 26.67
CA LYS A 95 13.37 4.45 26.15
C LYS A 95 14.11 5.18 25.02
N GLU A 96 14.98 4.46 24.30
CA GLU A 96 15.68 4.97 23.12
C GLU A 96 14.86 4.79 21.83
N GLY A 97 13.67 4.17 21.92
CA GLY A 97 12.77 3.95 20.80
C GLY A 97 11.30 3.97 21.22
N CYS A 98 10.43 4.12 20.23
CA CYS A 98 8.99 4.05 20.39
C CYS A 98 8.47 2.79 19.69
N HIS A 99 7.59 2.05 20.36
CA HIS A 99 6.92 0.88 19.80
C HIS A 99 5.45 1.19 19.53
N LEU A 100 5.01 0.99 18.29
CA LEU A 100 3.63 1.20 17.87
C LEU A 100 3.05 -0.09 17.32
N THR A 101 1.94 -0.54 17.91
CA THR A 101 1.22 -1.73 17.46
C THR A 101 0.08 -1.32 16.53
N ALA A 102 0.07 -1.84 15.31
CA ALA A 102 -1.03 -1.67 14.37
C ALA A 102 -1.67 -3.03 14.05
N ARG A 103 -3.00 -3.11 14.07
CA ARG A 103 -3.74 -4.28 13.61
C ARG A 103 -4.01 -4.14 12.12
N VAL A 104 -3.59 -5.13 11.34
CA VAL A 104 -3.66 -5.06 9.87
C VAL A 104 -4.64 -6.12 9.34
N SER A 105 -5.67 -5.67 8.61
CA SER A 105 -6.65 -6.55 7.92
C SER A 105 -6.06 -7.17 6.66
N ALA A 106 -6.50 -8.37 6.24
CA ALA A 106 -6.11 -8.99 4.96
C ALA A 106 -6.16 -8.01 3.76
N PRO A 107 -5.37 -8.19 2.67
CA PRO A 107 -4.55 -9.35 2.29
C PRO A 107 -3.11 -9.33 2.85
N THR A 108 -2.51 -10.50 3.06
CA THR A 108 -1.13 -10.66 3.60
C THR A 108 -0.04 -10.75 2.52
N VAL A 109 -0.35 -10.36 1.28
CA VAL A 109 0.62 -10.39 0.17
C VAL A 109 1.56 -9.18 0.24
N THR A 110 2.85 -9.39 0.02
CA THR A 110 3.91 -8.37 0.16
C THR A 110 3.68 -7.14 -0.74
N LEU A 111 3.39 -7.34 -2.03
CA LEU A 111 3.23 -6.23 -2.98
C LEU A 111 2.09 -5.25 -2.62
N PRO A 112 0.83 -5.70 -2.37
CA PRO A 112 -0.23 -4.83 -1.88
C PRO A 112 0.11 -4.11 -0.57
N ARG A 113 0.85 -4.77 0.34
CA ARG A 113 1.28 -4.13 1.58
C ARG A 113 2.26 -3.00 1.36
N ILE A 114 3.26 -3.21 0.50
CA ILE A 114 4.19 -2.17 0.09
C ILE A 114 3.42 -0.99 -0.51
N LYS A 115 2.49 -1.26 -1.44
CA LYS A 115 1.64 -0.22 -2.04
C LYS A 115 0.88 0.58 -0.98
N ALA A 116 0.28 -0.09 0.00
CA ALA A 116 -0.44 0.57 1.07
C ALA A 116 0.47 1.43 1.95
N ILE A 117 1.68 0.97 2.27
CA ILE A 117 2.67 1.72 3.06
C ILE A 117 3.09 3.00 2.33
N VAL A 118 3.42 2.89 1.03
CA VAL A 118 3.97 4.05 0.30
C VAL A 118 2.89 5.04 -0.15
N THR A 119 1.66 4.58 -0.42
CA THR A 119 0.55 5.46 -0.84
C THR A 119 -0.30 5.96 0.33
N GLY A 120 -0.22 5.31 1.50
CA GLY A 120 -1.13 5.56 2.61
C GLY A 120 -2.57 5.08 2.35
N THR A 121 -2.82 4.35 1.26
CA THR A 121 -4.17 3.90 0.88
C THR A 121 -4.37 2.41 1.19
N VAL A 122 -5.57 2.05 1.66
CA VAL A 122 -5.93 0.64 1.84
C VAL A 122 -5.97 -0.06 0.48
N SER A 123 -5.20 -1.14 0.33
CA SER A 123 -5.20 -1.97 -0.87
C SER A 123 -6.49 -2.78 -0.97
N SER A 124 -7.16 -2.70 -2.12
CA SER A 124 -8.34 -3.50 -2.45
C SER A 124 -7.95 -4.85 -3.05
N TYR A 125 -8.82 -5.86 -2.96
CA TYR A 125 -8.63 -7.13 -3.66
C TYR A 125 -8.50 -6.95 -5.19
N ILE A 126 -9.18 -5.96 -5.77
CA ILE A 126 -9.02 -5.59 -7.19
C ILE A 126 -7.62 -5.09 -7.49
N ASP A 127 -6.98 -4.37 -6.57
CA ASP A 127 -5.60 -3.93 -6.78
C ASP A 127 -4.68 -5.14 -6.97
N VAL A 128 -4.90 -6.25 -6.25
CA VAL A 128 -4.10 -7.46 -6.40
C VAL A 128 -4.27 -8.08 -7.79
N MET A 129 -5.50 -8.09 -8.31
CA MET A 129 -5.82 -8.65 -9.63
C MET A 129 -5.38 -7.74 -10.78
N LEU A 130 -5.59 -6.42 -10.68
CA LEU A 130 -5.18 -5.45 -11.71
C LEU A 130 -3.66 -5.24 -11.75
N ASN A 131 -2.97 -5.46 -10.63
CA ASN A 131 -1.50 -5.41 -10.54
C ASN A 131 -0.84 -6.79 -10.65
N PHE A 132 -1.59 -7.82 -11.06
CA PHE A 132 -1.01 -9.12 -11.41
C PHE A 132 -0.03 -8.93 -12.57
N GLY A 133 1.26 -9.16 -12.33
CA GLY A 133 2.34 -8.87 -13.29
C GLY A 133 3.14 -7.59 -13.03
N THR A 134 3.05 -6.99 -11.83
CA THR A 134 3.92 -5.91 -11.34
C THR A 134 3.99 -4.70 -12.29
N LYS A 135 2.90 -3.94 -12.34
CA LYS A 135 2.90 -2.63 -13.02
C LYS A 135 3.50 -1.56 -12.09
N GLU A 136 4.20 -0.61 -12.71
CA GLU A 136 4.72 0.58 -12.05
C GLU A 136 3.62 1.31 -11.27
N LEU A 137 3.97 1.79 -10.07
CA LEU A 137 3.09 2.65 -9.28
C LEU A 137 3.10 4.06 -9.86
N THR A 138 2.03 4.41 -10.58
CA THR A 138 1.86 5.72 -11.22
C THR A 138 1.34 6.81 -10.30
N GLY A 139 0.65 6.43 -9.22
CA GLY A 139 0.02 7.36 -8.28
C GLY A 139 1.02 8.04 -7.32
N ASP A 140 0.52 9.05 -6.61
CA ASP A 140 1.31 9.75 -5.60
C ASP A 140 1.71 8.83 -4.44
N ASN A 141 2.93 9.00 -3.94
CA ASN A 141 3.50 8.16 -2.88
C ASN A 141 4.66 8.85 -2.18
N ILE A 142 4.95 8.41 -0.94
CA ILE A 142 5.97 9.02 -0.08
C ILE A 142 7.38 8.99 -0.70
N ILE A 143 7.70 7.96 -1.49
CA ILE A 143 9.03 7.82 -2.10
C ILE A 143 9.19 8.83 -3.23
N ARG A 144 8.18 8.97 -4.10
CA ARG A 144 8.12 10.02 -5.12
C ARG A 144 8.29 11.42 -4.53
N GLN A 145 7.56 11.73 -3.47
CA GLN A 145 7.67 13.01 -2.79
C GLN A 145 9.05 13.22 -2.14
N ALA A 146 9.65 12.16 -1.59
CA ALA A 146 11.00 12.21 -1.03
C ALA A 146 12.06 12.51 -2.10
N VAL A 147 11.98 11.91 -3.29
CA VAL A 147 12.95 12.11 -4.38
C VAL A 147 13.03 13.56 -4.85
N GLN A 148 11.93 14.32 -4.74
CA GLN A 148 11.93 15.74 -5.08
C GLN A 148 12.78 16.60 -4.15
N THR A 149 13.06 16.14 -2.93
CA THR A 149 13.73 16.94 -1.89
C THR A 149 14.94 16.26 -1.25
N LYS A 150 15.13 14.96 -1.49
CA LYS A 150 16.13 14.11 -0.84
C LYS A 150 16.75 13.14 -1.84
N ARG A 151 17.96 12.70 -1.52
CA ARG A 151 18.63 11.59 -2.21
C ARG A 151 18.12 10.27 -1.65
N VAL A 152 17.41 9.49 -2.46
CA VAL A 152 16.85 8.20 -2.04
C VAL A 152 17.69 7.06 -2.64
N LEU A 153 18.10 6.13 -1.77
CA LEU A 153 18.81 4.91 -2.12
C LEU A 153 17.98 3.71 -1.64
N PHE A 154 18.01 2.62 -2.39
CA PHE A 154 17.26 1.41 -2.08
C PHE A 154 18.16 0.18 -2.06
N TYR A 155 17.95 -0.69 -1.07
CA TYR A 155 18.61 -1.99 -0.94
C TYR A 155 17.57 -2.99 -0.47
N GLY A 156 17.34 -4.06 -1.23
CA GLY A 156 16.35 -5.07 -0.87
C GLY A 156 15.73 -5.75 -2.09
N ASP A 157 14.50 -6.25 -1.90
CA ASP A 157 13.84 -7.09 -2.91
C ASP A 157 13.48 -6.35 -4.21
N ASP A 158 13.62 -7.04 -5.35
CA ASP A 158 13.30 -6.54 -6.69
C ASP A 158 11.86 -6.05 -6.86
N THR A 159 10.92 -6.53 -6.03
CA THR A 159 9.53 -6.07 -6.04
C THR A 159 9.42 -4.55 -5.88
N TRP A 160 10.26 -3.95 -5.04
CA TRP A 160 10.28 -2.49 -4.85
C TRP A 160 10.81 -1.76 -6.08
N ILE A 161 11.84 -2.30 -6.72
CA ILE A 161 12.46 -1.70 -7.91
C ILE A 161 11.47 -1.75 -9.08
N LYS A 162 10.75 -2.86 -9.25
CA LYS A 162 9.70 -3.01 -10.27
C LYS A 162 8.49 -2.12 -9.99
N LEU A 163 8.14 -1.91 -8.71
CA LEU A 163 7.02 -1.07 -8.32
C LEU A 163 7.32 0.43 -8.45
N LEU A 164 8.53 0.85 -8.13
CA LEU A 164 8.97 2.26 -8.12
C LEU A 164 10.20 2.46 -9.03
N PRO A 165 10.10 2.15 -10.33
CA PRO A 165 11.21 2.33 -11.26
C PRO A 165 11.63 3.81 -11.31
N HIS A 166 12.92 4.08 -11.49
CA HIS A 166 13.48 5.43 -11.63
C HIS A 166 13.36 6.37 -10.41
N HIS A 167 12.85 5.88 -9.27
CA HIS A 167 12.77 6.69 -8.04
C HIS A 167 14.04 6.60 -7.18
N PHE A 168 15.01 5.75 -7.51
CA PHE A 168 16.21 5.54 -6.70
C PHE A 168 17.46 5.97 -7.48
N ILE A 169 18.34 6.74 -6.84
CA ILE A 169 19.63 7.14 -7.42
C ILE A 169 20.55 5.94 -7.54
N ARG A 170 20.50 5.07 -6.53
CA ARG A 170 21.17 3.78 -6.50
C ARG A 170 20.20 2.77 -5.90
N SER A 171 20.05 1.64 -6.57
CA SER A 171 19.28 0.51 -6.10
C SER A 171 20.08 -0.77 -6.28
N GLU A 172 20.11 -1.61 -5.24
CA GLU A 172 20.66 -2.97 -5.32
C GLU A 172 19.54 -3.94 -5.00
N GLY A 173 19.08 -4.62 -6.05
CA GLY A 173 17.99 -5.58 -6.00
C GLY A 173 18.50 -6.96 -5.62
N THR A 174 17.75 -7.66 -4.78
CA THR A 174 17.91 -9.08 -4.54
C THR A 174 16.71 -9.79 -5.14
N SER A 175 16.94 -10.81 -5.97
CA SER A 175 15.87 -11.71 -6.39
C SER A 175 15.47 -12.58 -5.20
N SER A 176 14.31 -12.33 -4.59
CA SER A 176 13.75 -13.32 -3.66
C SER A 176 13.43 -14.60 -4.45
N PHE A 177 13.94 -15.72 -3.95
CA PHE A 177 13.72 -17.10 -4.43
C PHE A 177 14.56 -17.53 -5.65
N PHE A 178 15.81 -17.95 -5.39
CA PHE A 178 16.26 -19.23 -5.94
C PHE A 178 15.97 -20.29 -4.88
N VAL A 179 14.94 -21.10 -5.13
CA VAL A 179 14.75 -22.42 -4.51
C VAL A 179 14.80 -23.43 -5.65
#